data_AF-S0FF84-F1
#
_entry.id   AF-S0FF84-F1
#
_cell.length_a   1.000
_cell.length_b   1.000
_cell.length_c   1.000
_cell.angle_alpha   90.00
_cell.angle_beta   90.00
_cell.angle_gamma   90.00
#
_symmetry.space_group_name_H-M   'P 1'
#
loop_
_entity.id
_entity.type
_entity.pdbx_description
1 polymer ?
#
loop_
_entity_poly.entity_id
_entity_poly.type
_entity_poly.pdbx_seq_one_letter_code
_entity_poly.pdbx_strand_id
1 'polypeptide(L)'
;MKSILQELYDGSIYPDELIISKDPEYWSLNKKISVKMDMWKNKLSKDEFTELEALMDLRSQVDSLHAEASFLYGFKFATWIMIEVMTGKGELVR
;
A
#
# COMPACT_ATOMS: atom_id res chain seq x y z
N MET A 1 -8.86 25.42 2.80
CA MET A 1 -7.90 24.32 2.58
C MET A 1 -6.64 24.65 3.33
N LYS A 2 -6.11 23.72 4.15
CA LYS A 2 -4.77 23.87 4.73
C LYS A 2 -3.74 23.61 3.62
N SER A 3 -2.52 24.12 3.78
CA SER A 3 -1.42 23.75 2.88
C SER A 3 -0.88 22.37 3.26
N ILE A 4 -0.22 21.68 2.32
CA ILE A 4 0.41 20.39 2.60
C ILE A 4 1.44 20.45 3.74
N LEU A 5 2.15 21.59 3.88
CA LEU A 5 3.09 21.82 4.97
C LEU A 5 2.39 21.95 6.32
N GLN A 6 1.21 22.58 6.34
CA GLN A 6 0.45 22.73 7.56
C GLN A 6 -0.22 21.41 7.96
N GLU A 7 -0.72 20.63 7.00
CA GLU A 7 -1.23 19.28 7.28
C GLU A 7 -0.11 18.33 7.74
N LEU A 8 1.12 18.48 7.24
CA LEU A 8 2.28 17.75 7.73
C LEU A 8 2.66 18.17 9.16
N TYR A 9 2.71 19.48 9.44
CA TYR A 9 3.03 20.01 10.77
C TYR A 9 1.99 19.59 11.82
N ASP A 10 0.71 19.63 11.45
CA ASP A 10 -0.40 19.24 12.31
C ASP A 10 -0.52 17.71 12.48
N GLY A 11 0.33 16.92 11.79
CA GLY A 11 0.29 15.46 11.82
C GLY A 11 -1.02 14.89 11.27
N SER A 12 -1.62 15.56 10.28
CA SER A 12 -2.91 15.18 9.68
C SER A 12 -2.77 14.34 8.40
N ILE A 13 -1.54 14.10 7.93
CA ILE A 13 -1.25 13.31 6.73
C ILE A 13 -0.88 11.88 7.14
N TYR A 14 -1.79 10.94 6.90
CA TYR A 14 -1.57 9.49 7.05
C TYR A 14 -1.86 8.80 5.72
N PRO A 15 -0.90 8.74 4.79
CA PRO A 15 -1.15 8.19 3.46
C PRO A 15 -1.57 6.71 3.53
N ASP A 16 -0.93 5.94 4.40
CA ASP A 16 -1.29 4.57 4.79
C ASP A 16 -2.81 4.40 4.97
N GLU A 17 -3.41 5.17 5.88
CA GLU A 17 -4.81 5.00 6.29
C GLU A 17 -5.78 5.51 5.22
N LEU A 18 -5.30 6.35 4.31
CA LEU A 18 -6.09 6.98 3.25
C LEU A 18 -5.98 6.28 1.90
N ILE A 19 -5.05 5.33 1.74
CA ILE A 19 -4.91 4.54 0.52
C ILE A 19 -5.99 3.45 0.51
N ILE A 20 -7.17 3.84 0.04
CA ILE A 20 -8.24 2.92 -0.30
C ILE A 20 -8.21 2.69 -1.80
N SER A 21 -7.94 1.44 -2.22
CA SER A 21 -7.99 1.09 -3.63
C SER A 21 -9.39 1.34 -4.20
N LYS A 22 -9.46 2.13 -5.27
CA LYS A 22 -10.70 2.37 -6.02
C LYS A 22 -10.95 1.32 -7.09
N ASP A 23 -10.02 0.37 -7.25
CA ASP A 23 -10.14 -0.70 -8.23
C ASP A 23 -11.24 -1.70 -7.78
N PRO A 24 -12.31 -1.90 -8.56
CA PRO A 24 -13.34 -2.88 -8.23
C PRO A 24 -12.79 -4.32 -8.11
N GLU A 25 -11.72 -4.65 -8.82
CA GLU A 25 -11.09 -5.96 -8.77
C GLU A 25 -10.45 -6.22 -7.40
N TYR A 26 -9.83 -5.21 -6.78
CA TYR A 26 -9.29 -5.31 -5.41
C TYR A 26 -10.36 -5.77 -4.42
N TRP A 27 -11.54 -5.14 -4.46
CA TRP A 27 -12.65 -5.49 -3.58
C TRP A 27 -13.22 -6.88 -3.87
N SER A 28 -13.30 -7.25 -5.15
CA SER A 28 -13.72 -8.59 -5.59
C SER A 28 -12.76 -9.67 -5.08
N LEU A 29 -11.45 -9.44 -5.16
CA LEU A 29 -10.42 -10.35 -4.66
C LEU A 29 -10.46 -10.45 -3.14
N ASN A 30 -10.55 -9.33 -2.42
CA ASN A 30 -10.67 -9.35 -0.96
C ASN A 30 -11.89 -10.16 -0.50
N LYS A 31 -13.04 -9.99 -1.15
CA LYS A 31 -14.23 -10.80 -0.85
C LYS A 31 -13.98 -12.30 -1.08
N LYS A 32 -13.28 -12.67 -2.16
CA LYS A 32 -12.92 -14.08 -2.43
C LYS A 32 -11.96 -14.64 -1.36
N ILE A 33 -11.02 -13.82 -0.87
CA ILE A 33 -10.12 -14.19 0.21
C ILE A 33 -10.92 -14.47 1.49
N SER A 34 -11.82 -13.57 1.90
CA SER A 34 -12.67 -13.78 3.09
C SER A 34 -13.50 -15.05 3.00
N VAL A 35 -14.14 -15.31 1.84
CA VAL A 35 -14.92 -16.54 1.64
C VAL A 35 -14.05 -17.79 1.78
N LYS A 36 -12.82 -17.78 1.25
CA LYS A 36 -11.89 -18.91 1.40
C LYS A 36 -11.45 -19.10 2.86
N MET A 37 -11.20 -18.02 3.59
CA MET A 37 -10.86 -18.07 5.01
C MET A 37 -11.99 -18.69 5.84
N ASP A 38 -13.24 -18.30 5.60
CA ASP A 38 -14.41 -18.90 6.28
C ASP A 38 -14.56 -20.39 5.94
N MET A 39 -14.30 -20.78 4.69
CA MET A 39 -14.31 -22.19 4.30
C MET A 39 -13.22 -22.99 5.03
N TRP A 40 -12.02 -22.44 5.19
CA TRP A 40 -10.92 -23.10 5.90
C TRP A 40 -11.16 -23.17 7.40
N LYS A 41 -11.74 -22.11 7.99
CA LYS A 41 -12.15 -22.09 9.41
C LYS A 41 -13.07 -23.24 9.79
N ASN A 42 -13.95 -23.65 8.88
CA ASN A 42 -14.88 -24.76 9.10
C ASN A 42 -14.30 -26.15 8.80
N LYS A 43 -13.14 -26.23 8.13
CA LYS A 43 -12.52 -27.50 7.70
C LYS A 43 -11.32 -27.90 8.56
N LEU A 44 -10.59 -26.92 9.07
CA LEU A 44 -9.39 -27.12 9.85
C LEU A 44 -9.71 -27.24 11.34
N SER A 45 -8.84 -27.92 12.07
CA SER A 45 -8.81 -27.80 13.53
C SER A 45 -8.45 -26.38 13.94
N LYS A 46 -8.67 -26.06 15.22
CA LYS A 46 -8.34 -24.73 15.77
C LYS A 46 -6.85 -24.40 15.58
N ASP A 47 -5.97 -25.35 15.89
CA ASP A 47 -4.52 -25.13 15.83
C ASP A 47 -4.04 -24.94 14.38
N GLU A 48 -4.53 -25.78 13.45
CA GLU A 48 -4.23 -25.64 12.01
C GLU A 48 -4.75 -24.31 11.44
N PHE A 49 -5.93 -23.87 11.88
CA PHE A 49 -6.47 -22.58 11.46
C PHE A 49 -5.66 -21.40 12.01
N THR A 50 -5.18 -21.50 13.26
CA THR A 50 -4.28 -20.49 13.85
C THR A 50 -2.94 -20.43 13.11
N GLU A 51 -2.37 -21.55 12.68
CA GLU A 51 -1.16 -21.55 11.84
C GLU A 51 -1.40 -20.88 10.48
N LEU A 52 -2.55 -21.10 9.88
CA LEU A 52 -2.96 -20.42 8.65
C LEU A 52 -3.14 -18.91 8.85
N GLU A 53 -3.75 -18.47 9.95
CA GLU A 53 -3.85 -17.05 10.30
C GLU A 53 -2.45 -16.43 10.46
N ALA A 54 -1.54 -17.10 11.15
CA ALA A 54 -0.16 -16.65 11.29
C ALA A 54 0.57 -16.53 9.93
N LEU A 55 0.33 -17.45 8.99
CA LEU A 55 0.86 -17.34 7.62
C LEU A 55 0.30 -16.12 6.88
N MET A 56 -1.00 -15.84 7.03
CA MET A 56 -1.64 -14.66 6.44
C MET A 56 -1.08 -13.36 7.03
N ASP A 57 -0.82 -13.33 8.33
CA ASP A 57 -0.18 -12.18 8.99
C ASP A 57 1.24 -11.94 8.48
N LEU A 58 2.04 -13.00 8.30
CA LEU A 58 3.37 -12.91 7.69
C LEU A 58 3.30 -12.37 6.26
N ARG A 59 2.31 -12.83 5.48
CA ARG A 59 2.11 -12.33 4.11
C ARG A 59 1.75 -10.85 4.11
N SER A 60 0.84 -10.43 4.98
CA SER A 60 0.46 -9.02 5.13
C SER A 60 1.65 -8.14 5.52
N GLN A 61 2.53 -8.61 6.40
CA GLN A 61 3.75 -7.89 6.78
C GLN A 61 4.70 -7.70 5.58
N VAL A 62 4.94 -8.74 4.79
CA VAL A 62 5.79 -8.65 3.59
C VAL A 62 5.17 -7.72 2.54
N ASP A 63 3.85 -7.83 2.30
CA ASP A 63 3.14 -6.97 1.36
C ASP A 63 3.20 -5.48 1.82
N SER A 64 3.12 -5.21 3.12
CA SER A 64 3.24 -3.86 3.70
C SER A 64 4.64 -3.29 3.52
N LEU A 65 5.69 -4.07 3.83
CA LEU A 65 7.09 -3.65 3.60
C LEU A 65 7.37 -3.37 2.12
N HIS A 66 6.80 -4.17 1.22
CA HIS A 66 6.93 -3.94 -0.21
C HIS A 66 6.22 -2.66 -0.64
N ALA A 67 4.98 -2.43 -0.16
CA ALA A 67 4.22 -1.22 -0.46
C ALA A 67 4.94 0.05 0.03
N GLU A 68 5.53 0.04 1.23
CA GLU A 68 6.35 1.14 1.74
C GLU A 68 7.56 1.39 0.82
N ALA A 69 8.31 0.35 0.45
CA ALA A 69 9.45 0.46 -0.44
C ALA A 69 9.07 1.03 -1.81
N SER A 70 7.96 0.55 -2.40
CA SER A 70 7.41 1.06 -3.66
C SER A 70 6.99 2.53 -3.55
N PHE A 71 6.33 2.91 -2.46
CA PHE A 71 5.92 4.30 -2.23
C PHE A 71 7.14 5.23 -2.13
N LEU A 72 8.13 4.89 -1.30
CA LEU A 72 9.35 5.67 -1.14
C LEU A 72 10.14 5.79 -2.44
N TYR A 73 10.26 4.69 -3.19
CA TYR A 73 10.91 4.69 -4.49
C TYR A 73 10.17 5.60 -5.48
N GLY A 74 8.86 5.42 -5.63
CA GLY A 74 8.03 6.21 -6.54
C GLY A 74 8.05 7.70 -6.23
N PHE A 75 7.96 8.07 -4.95
CA PHE A 75 8.03 9.47 -4.51
C PHE A 75 9.38 10.12 -4.80
N LYS A 76 10.48 9.43 -4.47
CA LYS A 76 11.84 9.89 -4.80
C LYS A 76 12.00 10.05 -6.31
N PHE A 77 11.61 9.05 -7.08
CA PHE A 77 11.72 9.05 -8.54
C PHE A 77 10.94 10.22 -9.17
N ALA A 78 9.69 10.42 -8.77
CA ALA A 78 8.88 11.54 -9.24
C ALA A 78 9.49 12.91 -8.87
N THR A 79 10.07 13.02 -7.66
CA THR A 79 10.76 14.24 -7.22
C THR A 79 12.00 14.53 -8.07
N TRP A 80 12.80 13.51 -8.40
CA TRP A 80 13.95 13.65 -9.30
C TRP A 80 13.52 14.14 -10.69
N ILE A 81 12.46 13.57 -11.27
CA ILE A 81 11.89 14.02 -12.55
C ILE A 81 11.48 15.50 -12.46
N MET A 82 10.78 15.91 -11.40
CA MET A 82 10.38 17.30 -11.23
C MET A 82 11.58 18.24 -11.12
N ILE A 83 12.61 17.87 -10.36
CA ILE A 83 13.84 18.68 -10.24
C ILE A 83 14.53 18.79 -11.61
N GLU A 84 14.63 17.70 -12.36
CA GLU A 84 15.21 17.69 -13.70
C GLU A 84 14.49 18.68 -14.63
N VAL A 85 13.16 18.56 -14.71
CA VAL A 85 12.29 19.43 -15.53
C VAL A 85 12.38 20.89 -15.09
N MET A 86 12.34 21.18 -13.78
CA MET A 86 12.33 22.56 -13.27
C MET A 86 13.69 23.25 -13.34
N THR A 87 14.80 22.50 -13.24
CA THR A 87 16.15 23.06 -13.33
C THR A 87 16.70 23.12 -14.75
N GLY A 88 16.01 22.51 -15.72
CA GLY A 88 16.49 22.38 -17.10
C GLY A 88 17.76 21.53 -17.23
N LYS A 89 18.21 20.86 -16.15
CA LYS A 89 19.37 19.97 -16.16
C LYS A 89 18.97 18.61 -16.71
N GLY A 90 18.72 18.53 -18.01
CA GLY A 90 18.29 17.31 -18.67
C GLY A 90 17.46 17.55 -19.93
N GLU A 91 17.73 18.62 -20.69
CA GLU A 91 17.06 18.81 -21.97
C GLU A 91 17.20 17.55 -22.85
N LEU A 92 16.12 16.77 -23.00
CA LEU A 92 15.84 16.15 -24.28
C LEU A 92 15.00 17.13 -25.08
N VAL A 93 15.71 18.04 -25.73
CA VAL A 93 15.20 18.73 -26.91
C VAL A 93 14.71 17.66 -27.88
N ARG A 94 13.50 17.84 -28.38
CA ARG A 94 13.24 17.59 -29.79
C ARG A 94 12.93 18.91 -30.45
#